data_AF-A0A846W5X7-F1
#
_entry.id   AF-A0A846W5X7-F1
#
_cell.length_a   1.000
_cell.length_b   1.000
_cell.length_c   1.000
_cell.angle_alpha   90.00
_cell.angle_beta   90.00
_cell.angle_gamma   90.00
#
_symmetry.space_group_name_H-M   'P 1'
#
loop_
_entity.id
_entity.type
_entity.pdbx_description
1 polymer ?
#
loop_
_entity_poly.entity_id
_entity_poly.type
_entity_poly.pdbx_seq_one_letter_code
_entity_poly.pdbx_strand_id
1 'polypeptide(L)'
;MAIDTTPTLAMAERTLAAIFTALEPRPHDWKVVFDRSHPDSGPAAEAARAARARIAAQAEQGVSAFLAHRGLTDPDDSSALVAVWTGVVAALVDWWLQHPQHSAEAMTERSHRLVASLL
;
A
#
# COMPACT_ATOMS: atom_id res chain seq x y z
N MET A 1 13.81 25.27 -1.77
CA MET A 1 12.40 24.87 -1.56
C MET A 1 12.42 23.65 -0.68
N ALA A 2 12.19 23.80 0.63
CA ALA A 2 12.11 22.66 1.54
C ALA A 2 10.79 21.94 1.25
N ILE A 3 10.85 20.66 0.88
CA ILE A 3 9.66 19.82 0.84
C ILE A 3 9.23 19.66 2.29
N ASP A 4 8.06 20.17 2.63
CA ASP A 4 7.44 19.93 3.92
C ASP A 4 7.20 18.41 4.05
N THR A 5 8.06 17.76 4.83
CA THR A 5 8.08 16.30 5.04
C THR A 5 7.16 15.88 6.18
N THR A 6 6.24 16.75 6.61
CA THR A 6 5.16 16.44 7.54
C THR A 6 4.37 15.22 7.02
N PRO A 7 4.33 14.11 7.77
CA PRO A 7 3.54 12.94 7.45
C PRO A 7 2.04 13.21 7.44
N THR A 8 1.57 13.49 6.24
CA THR A 8 0.25 14.03 5.93
C THR A 8 -0.60 13.02 5.19
N LEU A 9 -1.89 13.32 5.08
CA LEU A 9 -2.81 12.62 4.18
C LEU A 9 -2.26 12.51 2.75
N ALA A 10 -1.60 13.58 2.31
CA ALA A 10 -0.91 13.64 1.02
C ALA A 10 0.22 12.61 0.87
N MET A 11 0.77 12.04 1.95
CA MET A 11 1.68 10.89 1.84
C MET A 11 0.92 9.62 1.48
N ALA A 12 -0.19 9.32 2.16
CA ALA A 12 -1.01 8.14 1.86
C ALA A 12 -1.52 8.17 0.42
N GLU A 13 -2.00 9.33 -0.03
CA GLU A 13 -2.46 9.54 -1.41
C GLU A 13 -1.34 9.34 -2.43
N ARG A 14 -0.15 9.92 -2.20
CA ARG A 14 1.02 9.71 -3.07
C ARG A 14 1.44 8.25 -3.12
N THR A 15 1.39 7.52 -2.00
CA THR A 15 1.69 6.09 -1.98
C THR A 15 0.67 5.30 -2.80
N LEU A 16 -0.63 5.58 -2.66
CA LEU A 16 -1.66 4.92 -3.47
C LEU A 16 -1.50 5.23 -4.96
N ALA A 17 -1.22 6.49 -5.31
CA ALA A 17 -0.94 6.90 -6.68
C ALA A 17 0.25 6.11 -7.27
N ALA A 18 1.36 6.05 -6.53
CA ALA A 18 2.54 5.31 -6.95
C ALA A 18 2.26 3.82 -7.17
N ILE A 19 1.45 3.19 -6.30
CA ILE A 19 1.05 1.79 -6.44
C ILE A 19 0.22 1.59 -7.71
N PHE A 20 -0.81 2.42 -7.94
CA PHE A 20 -1.64 2.28 -9.15
C PHE A 20 -0.84 2.52 -10.42
N THR A 21 0.00 3.56 -10.48
CA THR A 21 0.86 3.82 -11.63
C THR A 21 1.83 2.66 -11.89
N ALA A 22 2.44 2.08 -10.85
CA ALA A 22 3.35 0.95 -11.00
C ALA A 22 2.63 -0.31 -11.51
N LEU A 23 1.38 -0.52 -11.08
CA LEU A 23 0.58 -1.69 -11.46
C LEU A 23 -0.14 -1.53 -12.80
N GLU A 24 -0.40 -0.31 -13.30
CA GLU A 24 -1.19 -0.07 -14.51
C GLU A 24 -0.78 -0.90 -15.74
N PRO A 25 0.51 -1.10 -16.05
CA PRO A 25 0.90 -1.94 -17.19
C PRO A 25 0.57 -3.43 -16.98
N ARG A 26 0.54 -3.89 -15.72
CA ARG A 26 0.38 -5.30 -15.34
C ARG A 26 -0.40 -5.45 -14.01
N PRO A 27 -1.70 -5.10 -13.94
CA PRO A 27 -2.41 -5.00 -12.66
C PRO A 27 -2.46 -6.32 -11.89
N HIS A 28 -2.55 -7.44 -12.63
CA HIS A 28 -2.62 -8.78 -12.05
C HIS A 28 -1.32 -9.27 -11.39
N ASP A 29 -0.18 -8.60 -11.59
CA ASP A 29 1.06 -8.95 -10.89
C ASP A 29 0.89 -8.85 -9.36
N TRP A 30 -0.03 -7.98 -8.88
CA TRP A 30 -0.43 -7.94 -7.48
C TRP A 30 -0.93 -9.31 -7.00
N LYS A 31 -1.84 -9.95 -7.75
CA LYS A 31 -2.36 -11.27 -7.39
C LYS A 31 -1.28 -12.34 -7.42
N VAL A 32 -0.34 -12.27 -8.36
CA VAL A 32 0.80 -13.21 -8.41
C VAL A 32 1.68 -13.06 -7.17
N VAL A 33 2.03 -11.83 -6.80
CA VAL A 33 2.87 -11.57 -5.61
C VAL A 33 2.18 -12.05 -4.34
N PHE A 34 0.86 -11.96 -4.22
CA PHE A 34 0.11 -12.34 -3.02
C PHE A 34 -0.57 -13.72 -3.09
N ASP A 35 -0.41 -14.46 -4.18
CA ASP A 35 -0.95 -15.81 -4.31
C ASP A 35 -0.31 -16.77 -3.30
N ARG A 36 -1.14 -17.47 -2.53
CA ARG A 36 -0.69 -18.45 -1.52
C ARG A 36 -0.80 -19.90 -2.00
N SER A 37 -1.19 -20.12 -3.26
CA SER A 37 -1.30 -21.45 -3.85
C SER A 37 0.05 -22.05 -4.30
N HIS A 38 1.11 -21.24 -4.33
CA HIS A 38 2.46 -21.71 -4.65
C HIS A 38 3.00 -22.67 -3.57
N PRO A 39 3.88 -23.62 -3.91
CA PRO A 39 4.58 -24.44 -2.91
C PRO A 39 5.31 -23.59 -1.87
N ASP A 40 5.44 -24.06 -0.63
CA ASP A 40 6.05 -23.28 0.46
C ASP A 40 7.57 -23.06 0.31
N SER A 41 8.21 -23.79 -0.60
CA SER A 41 9.65 -23.78 -0.84
C SER A 41 10.03 -23.69 -2.33
N GLY A 42 11.28 -23.35 -2.60
CA GLY A 42 11.84 -23.19 -3.94
C GLY A 42 11.86 -21.75 -4.46
N PRO A 43 12.37 -21.52 -5.68
CA PRO A 43 12.67 -20.18 -6.18
C PRO A 43 11.46 -19.23 -6.22
N ALA A 44 10.27 -19.75 -6.54
CA ALA A 44 9.04 -18.96 -6.57
C ALA A 44 8.62 -18.50 -5.16
N ALA A 45 8.68 -19.39 -4.16
CA ALA A 45 8.37 -19.08 -2.78
C ALA A 45 9.34 -18.04 -2.19
N GLU A 46 10.62 -18.17 -2.52
CA GLU A 46 11.66 -17.20 -2.13
C GLU A 46 11.42 -15.83 -2.76
N ALA A 47 11.14 -15.77 -4.06
CA ALA A 47 10.84 -14.53 -4.77
C ALA A 47 9.59 -13.84 -4.22
N ALA A 48 8.51 -14.58 -3.98
CA ALA A 48 7.28 -14.06 -3.40
C ALA A 48 7.51 -13.53 -1.98
N ARG A 49 8.23 -14.27 -1.13
CA ARG A 49 8.58 -13.83 0.23
C ARG A 49 9.43 -12.57 0.21
N ALA A 50 10.43 -12.50 -0.67
CA ALA A 50 11.29 -11.32 -0.81
C ALA A 50 10.52 -10.08 -1.33
N ALA A 51 9.55 -10.27 -2.24
CA ALA A 51 8.68 -9.19 -2.69
C ALA A 51 7.76 -8.71 -1.56
N ARG A 52 7.06 -9.62 -0.88
CA ARG A 52 6.18 -9.30 0.25
C ARG A 52 6.92 -8.61 1.39
N ALA A 53 8.14 -9.07 1.72
CA ALA A 53 8.96 -8.46 2.76
C ALA A 53 9.36 -7.02 2.43
N ARG A 54 9.71 -6.74 1.17
CA ARG A 54 10.01 -5.36 0.71
C ARG A 54 8.79 -4.45 0.81
N ILE A 55 7.62 -4.95 0.39
CA ILE A 55 6.35 -4.20 0.49
C ILE A 55 6.02 -3.92 1.97
N ALA A 56 6.14 -4.92 2.83
CA ALA A 56 5.89 -4.78 4.27
C ALA A 56 6.83 -3.76 4.92
N ALA A 57 8.13 -3.80 4.59
CA ALA A 57 9.10 -2.84 5.11
C ALA A 57 8.79 -1.39 4.68
N GLN A 58 8.32 -1.19 3.45
CA GLN A 58 7.88 0.14 2.99
C GLN A 58 6.64 0.63 3.75
N ALA A 59 5.67 -0.26 4.00
CA ALA A 59 4.49 0.05 4.81
C ALA A 59 4.87 0.43 6.24
N GLU A 60 5.74 -0.35 6.88
CA GLU A 60 6.23 -0.11 8.24
C GLU A 60 6.95 1.22 8.38
N GLN A 61 7.84 1.56 7.44
CA GLN A 61 8.55 2.83 7.43
C GLN A 61 7.58 4.03 7.31
N GLY A 62 6.61 3.94 6.39
CA GLY A 62 5.64 5.01 6.17
C GLY A 62 4.71 5.23 7.37
N VAL A 63 4.17 4.14 7.93
CA VAL A 63 3.28 4.17 9.09
C VAL A 63 4.02 4.66 10.34
N SER A 64 5.23 4.16 10.60
CA SER A 64 6.02 4.59 11.76
C SER A 64 6.35 6.08 11.69
N ALA A 65 6.74 6.60 10.52
CA ALA A 65 6.95 8.03 10.34
C ALA A 65 5.66 8.84 10.59
N PHE A 66 4.51 8.33 10.12
CA PHE A 66 3.21 8.96 10.30
C PHE A 66 2.76 9.06 11.76
N LEU A 67 2.96 7.98 12.53
CA LEU A 67 2.61 7.91 13.94
C LEU A 67 3.57 8.72 14.81
N ALA A 68 4.88 8.63 14.56
CA ALA A 68 5.89 9.38 15.29
C ALA A 68 5.65 10.90 15.22
N HIS A 69 5.22 11.41 14.05
CA HIS A 69 4.86 12.82 13.90
C HIS A 69 3.65 13.25 14.74
N ARG A 70 2.81 12.31 15.16
CA ARG A 70 1.64 12.53 16.04
C ARG A 70 1.93 12.21 17.51
N GLY A 71 3.18 11.93 17.85
CA GLY A 71 3.57 11.52 19.20
C GLY A 71 3.10 10.12 19.60
N LEU A 72 2.61 9.33 18.65
CA LEU A 72 2.23 7.93 18.87
C LEU A 72 3.46 7.05 18.60
N THR A 73 4.04 6.51 19.66
CA THR A 73 5.27 5.70 19.58
C THR A 73 5.10 4.30 20.15
N ASP A 74 3.88 3.89 20.48
CA ASP A 74 3.59 2.53 20.92
C ASP A 74 3.84 1.54 19.76
N PRO A 75 4.72 0.53 19.94
CA PRO A 75 4.96 -0.49 18.92
C PRO A 75 3.70 -1.27 18.50
N ASP A 76 2.76 -1.49 19.41
CA ASP A 76 1.53 -2.24 19.11
C ASP A 76 0.58 -1.41 18.24
N ASP A 77 0.48 -0.09 18.49
CA ASP A 77 -0.27 0.84 17.63
C ASP A 77 0.32 0.90 16.22
N SER A 78 1.65 0.92 16.11
CA SER A 78 2.34 0.90 14.81
C SER A 78 2.07 -0.39 14.05
N SER A 79 2.23 -1.54 14.71
CA SER A 79 1.94 -2.86 14.14
C SER A 79 0.49 -2.96 13.67
N ALA A 80 -0.47 -2.51 14.49
CA ALA A 80 -1.88 -2.50 14.15
C ALA A 80 -2.17 -1.61 12.93
N LEU A 81 -1.59 -0.40 12.89
CA LEU A 81 -1.82 0.51 11.77
C LEU A 81 -1.14 0.03 10.47
N VAL A 82 0.00 -0.65 10.54
CA VAL A 82 0.61 -1.31 9.37
C VAL A 82 -0.32 -2.37 8.79
N ALA A 83 -0.96 -3.18 9.65
CA ALA A 83 -1.91 -4.19 9.21
C ALA A 83 -3.15 -3.56 8.55
N VAL A 84 -3.73 -2.52 9.17
CA VAL A 84 -4.87 -1.76 8.62
C VAL A 84 -4.51 -1.15 7.26
N TRP A 85 -3.38 -0.45 7.18
CA TRP A 85 -2.91 0.19 5.95
C TRP A 85 -2.72 -0.83 4.82
N THR A 86 -2.05 -1.94 5.11
CA THR A 86 -1.83 -3.01 4.12
C THR A 86 -3.16 -3.59 3.64
N GLY A 87 -4.13 -3.78 4.54
CA GLY A 87 -5.48 -4.23 4.21
C GLY A 87 -6.23 -3.25 3.30
N VAL A 88 -6.15 -1.95 3.57
CA VAL A 88 -6.76 -0.90 2.72
C VAL A 88 -6.17 -0.91 1.31
N VAL A 89 -4.85 -0.96 1.18
CA VAL A 89 -4.16 -1.02 -0.12
C VAL A 89 -4.61 -2.27 -0.88
N ALA A 90 -4.61 -3.44 -0.24
CA ALA A 90 -5.02 -4.69 -0.86
C ALA A 90 -6.47 -4.64 -1.34
N ALA A 91 -7.38 -4.11 -0.53
CA ALA A 91 -8.79 -3.99 -0.88
C ALA A 91 -9.00 -3.05 -2.08
N LEU A 92 -8.29 -1.93 -2.15
CA LEU A 92 -8.39 -0.99 -3.27
C LEU A 92 -7.85 -1.57 -4.58
N VAL A 93 -6.71 -2.26 -4.53
CA VAL A 93 -6.15 -2.94 -5.71
C VAL A 93 -7.09 -4.05 -6.17
N ASP A 94 -7.60 -4.87 -5.25
CA ASP A 94 -8.54 -5.94 -5.56
C ASP A 94 -9.85 -5.43 -6.16
N TRP A 95 -10.35 -4.29 -5.67
CA TRP A 95 -11.51 -3.63 -6.26
C TRP A 95 -11.20 -3.14 -7.68
N TRP A 96 -10.03 -2.56 -7.91
CA TRP A 96 -9.61 -2.10 -9.24
C TRP A 96 -9.52 -3.25 -10.25
N LEU A 97 -9.00 -4.40 -9.85
CA LEU A 97 -8.94 -5.59 -10.71
C LEU A 97 -10.32 -6.10 -11.15
N GLN A 98 -11.36 -5.83 -10.37
CA GLN A 98 -12.76 -6.14 -10.73
C GLN A 98 -13.42 -5.04 -11.58
N HIS A 99 -12.75 -3.89 -11.74
CA HIS A 99 -13.24 -2.73 -12.48
C HIS A 99 -12.15 -2.20 -13.44
N PRO A 100 -11.72 -3.01 -14.43
CA PRO A 100 -10.58 -2.73 -15.29
C PRO A 100 -10.77 -1.51 -16.21
N GLN A 101 -11.98 -0.96 -16.30
CA GLN A 101 -12.27 0.27 -17.05
C GLN A 101 -11.67 1.53 -16.41
N HIS A 102 -11.23 1.47 -15.16
CA HIS A 102 -10.61 2.60 -14.48
C HIS A 102 -9.11 2.65 -14.76
N SER A 103 -8.57 3.84 -15.05
CA SER A 103 -7.12 4.07 -15.11
C SER A 103 -6.51 4.20 -13.72
N ALA A 104 -5.19 4.19 -13.62
CA ALA A 104 -4.48 4.49 -12.38
C ALA A 104 -4.79 5.90 -11.86
N GLU A 105 -4.94 6.87 -12.76
CA GLU A 105 -5.34 8.24 -12.41
C GLU A 105 -6.74 8.27 -11.80
N ALA A 106 -7.71 7.57 -12.40
CA ALA A 106 -9.06 7.47 -11.86
C ALA A 106 -9.10 6.82 -10.47
N MET A 107 -8.25 5.80 -10.25
CA MET A 107 -8.09 5.17 -8.95
C MET A 107 -7.41 6.07 -7.92
N THR A 108 -6.45 6.89 -8.35
CA THR A 108 -5.79 7.89 -7.48
C THR A 108 -6.79 8.93 -6.99
N GLU A 109 -7.57 9.51 -7.91
CA GLU A 109 -8.59 10.51 -7.60
C GLU A 109 -9.73 9.90 -6.73
N ARG A 110 -10.08 8.62 -6.98
CA ARG A 110 -10.98 7.88 -6.08
C ARG A 110 -10.41 7.74 -4.68
N SER A 111 -9.14 7.36 -4.55
CA SER A 111 -8.47 7.21 -3.25
C SER A 111 -8.44 8.51 -2.47
N HIS A 112 -8.11 9.63 -3.12
CA HIS A 112 -8.17 10.96 -2.50
C HIS A 112 -9.56 11.24 -1.90
N ARG A 113 -10.65 11.04 -2.66
CA ARG A 113 -12.01 11.25 -2.13
C ARG A 113 -12.37 10.32 -0.96
N LEU A 114 -11.98 9.05 -1.04
CA LEU A 114 -12.27 8.08 0.03
C LEU A 114 -11.49 8.40 1.31
N VAL A 115 -10.20 8.68 1.17
CA VAL A 115 -9.32 9.01 2.28
C VAL A 115 -9.76 10.31 2.97
N ALA A 116 -10.16 11.32 2.20
CA ALA A 116 -10.73 12.58 2.73
C ALA A 116 -12.08 12.39 3.45
N SER A 117 -12.83 11.32 3.17
CA SER A 117 -14.13 11.05 3.81
C SER A 117 -14.06 10.27 5.12
N LEU A 118 -12.92 9.64 5.42
CA LEU A 118 -12.71 8.83 6.63
C LEU A 118 -12.19 9.63 7.82
N LEU A 119 -11.86 10.90 7.61
CA LEU A 119 -11.30 11.85 8.58
C LEU A 119 -12.25 13.04 8.76
#